data_AF-A0A087TSN2-F1
#
_entry.id   AF-A0A087TSN2-F1
#
_cell.length_a   1.000
_cell.length_b   1.000
_cell.length_c   1.000
_cell.angle_alpha   90.00
_cell.angle_beta   90.00
_cell.angle_gamma   90.00
#
_symmetry.space_group_name_H-M   'P 1'
#
loop_
_entity.id
_entity.type
_entity.pdbx_description
1 polymer ?
#
loop_
_entity_poly.entity_id
_entity_poly.type
_entity_poly.pdbx_seq_one_letter_code
_entity_poly.pdbx_strand_id
1 'polypeptide(L)'
;MEAFENDVAGDLLISLVPEHILAKHFGKKEGELLRRKGVYAYEYMSSFKKFEETSLPPQEAFYTVLEEQHISNEDYSHAMKVWETFKLHTLGDYHDLYVKSDVLLLADVFENFRNLCMKNYEMDCSHVMTSPGQAWQACLKMIKIQLELLTDPYMHLFIERGIRGGISMISHRWAEANNKYLPHYDPSKP
;
A
#
# COMPACT_ATOMS: atom_id res chain seq x y z
N MET A 1 -3.35 13.31 5.25
CA MET A 1 -2.50 13.81 4.14
C MET A 1 -1.39 12.80 3.96
N GLU A 2 -1.65 11.75 3.19
CA GLU A 2 -0.67 10.80 2.64
C GLU A 2 -1.44 10.01 1.56
N ALA A 3 -1.64 10.66 0.42
CA ALA A 3 -2.23 10.06 -0.78
C ALA A 3 -1.22 10.07 -1.94
N PHE A 4 0.07 10.23 -1.65
CA PHE A 4 1.12 10.43 -2.65
C PHE A 4 2.22 9.36 -2.69
N GLU A 5 2.10 8.27 -1.91
CA GLU A 5 3.08 7.16 -1.92
C GLU A 5 2.61 5.87 -2.60
N ASN A 6 1.32 5.74 -2.93
CA ASN A 6 0.79 4.47 -3.44
C ASN A 6 1.16 4.17 -4.91
N ASP A 7 1.39 5.19 -5.74
CA ASP A 7 1.71 4.97 -7.17
C ASP A 7 3.17 4.53 -7.37
N VAL A 8 4.12 5.18 -6.68
CA VAL A 8 5.56 4.90 -6.88
C VAL A 8 5.98 3.57 -6.25
N ALA A 9 5.40 3.22 -5.10
CA ALA A 9 5.70 1.94 -4.43
C ALA A 9 5.11 0.74 -5.20
N GLY A 10 3.92 0.90 -5.80
CA GLY A 10 3.29 -0.11 -6.66
C GLY A 10 4.15 -0.40 -7.90
N ASP A 11 4.58 0.65 -8.61
CA ASP A 11 5.44 0.52 -9.79
C ASP A 11 6.82 -0.08 -9.46
N LEU A 12 7.41 0.26 -8.31
CA LEU A 12 8.69 -0.34 -7.88
C LEU A 12 8.56 -1.83 -7.57
N LEU A 13 7.49 -2.26 -6.89
CA LEU A 13 7.24 -3.67 -6.56
C LEU A 13 7.05 -4.53 -7.81
N ILE A 14 6.38 -4.00 -8.84
CA ILE A 14 6.20 -4.68 -10.12
C ILE A 14 7.54 -4.82 -10.87
N SER A 15 8.47 -3.88 -10.72
CA SER A 15 9.77 -3.93 -11.40
C SER A 15 10.77 -4.94 -10.81
N LEU A 16 10.57 -5.38 -9.56
CA LEU A 16 11.52 -6.20 -8.80
C LEU A 16 11.30 -7.71 -8.95
N VAL A 17 10.23 -8.16 -9.60
CA VAL A 17 9.87 -9.59 -9.71
C VAL A 17 10.06 -10.06 -11.16
N PRO A 18 11.19 -10.71 -11.51
CA PRO A 18 11.51 -11.04 -12.91
C PRO A 18 10.58 -12.08 -13.56
N GLU A 19 9.87 -12.90 -12.77
CA GLU A 19 8.86 -13.85 -13.24
C GLU A 19 7.60 -13.79 -12.37
N HIS A 20 6.64 -12.99 -12.80
CA HIS A 20 5.38 -12.81 -12.07
C HIS A 20 4.50 -14.06 -12.16
N ILE A 21 3.99 -14.52 -11.02
CA ILE A 21 3.01 -15.60 -10.90
C ILE A 21 1.78 -15.28 -11.76
N LEU A 22 1.39 -14.01 -11.88
CA LEU A 22 0.31 -13.57 -12.78
C LEU A 22 0.52 -13.94 -14.25
N ALA A 23 1.72 -13.67 -14.78
CA ALA A 23 2.02 -13.96 -16.18
C ALA A 23 2.10 -15.47 -16.43
N LYS A 24 2.52 -16.25 -15.42
CA LYS A 24 2.48 -17.72 -15.45
C LYS A 24 1.04 -18.24 -15.41
N HIS A 25 0.17 -17.62 -14.62
CA HIS A 25 -1.19 -18.08 -14.39
C HIS A 25 -2.16 -17.71 -15.51
N PHE A 26 -2.08 -16.48 -16.03
CA PHE A 26 -3.01 -15.97 -17.04
C PHE A 26 -2.43 -15.89 -18.45
N GLY A 27 -1.10 -16.00 -18.60
CA GLY A 27 -0.40 -15.70 -19.85
C GLY A 27 0.20 -14.29 -19.84
N LYS A 28 1.16 -14.03 -20.71
CA LYS A 28 1.94 -12.79 -20.70
C LYS A 28 1.08 -11.55 -20.97
N LYS A 29 0.23 -11.60 -21.99
CA LYS A 29 -0.58 -10.45 -22.45
C LYS A 29 -1.69 -10.12 -21.44
N GLU A 30 -2.39 -11.14 -20.97
CA GLU A 30 -3.46 -11.05 -19.98
C GLU A 30 -2.90 -10.65 -18.60
N GLY A 31 -1.78 -11.27 -18.21
CA GLY A 31 -1.09 -10.93 -16.97
C GLY A 31 -0.58 -9.49 -16.95
N GLU A 32 -0.05 -8.96 -18.06
CA GLU A 32 0.35 -7.55 -18.19
C GLU A 32 -0.84 -6.59 -17.97
N LEU A 33 -2.05 -6.98 -18.38
CA LEU A 33 -3.25 -6.16 -18.17
C LEU A 33 -3.62 -6.06 -16.68
N LEU A 34 -3.33 -7.09 -15.89
CA LEU A 34 -3.66 -7.18 -14.46
C LEU A 34 -2.56 -6.63 -13.53
N ARG A 35 -1.47 -6.09 -14.06
CA ARG A 35 -0.35 -5.58 -13.24
C ARG A 35 -0.58 -4.22 -12.59
N ARG A 36 -1.70 -3.57 -12.86
CA ARG A 36 -2.05 -2.28 -12.25
C ARG A 36 -3.16 -2.45 -11.23
N LYS A 37 -3.41 -1.40 -10.43
CA LYS A 37 -4.55 -1.34 -9.51
C LYS A 37 -5.83 -1.74 -10.24
N GLY A 38 -6.48 -2.80 -9.74
CA GLY A 38 -7.74 -3.28 -10.30
C GLY A 38 -8.86 -2.26 -10.09
N VAL A 39 -9.75 -2.15 -11.08
CA VAL A 39 -10.91 -1.26 -11.05
C VAL A 39 -12.09 -2.06 -10.54
N TYR A 40 -12.83 -1.55 -9.55
CA TYR A 40 -13.93 -2.29 -8.96
C TYR A 40 -15.02 -1.35 -8.43
N ALA A 41 -16.29 -1.67 -8.69
CA ALA A 41 -17.44 -0.86 -8.25
C ALA A 41 -17.92 -1.32 -6.87
N TYR A 42 -17.18 -0.96 -5.82
CA TYR A 42 -17.43 -1.44 -4.45
C TYR A 42 -18.84 -1.13 -3.96
N GLU A 43 -19.28 0.11 -4.13
CA GLU A 43 -20.58 0.62 -3.71
C GLU A 43 -21.71 -0.04 -4.49
N TYR A 44 -21.47 -0.36 -5.77
CA TYR A 44 -22.45 -1.03 -6.61
C TYR A 44 -22.67 -2.50 -6.21
N MET A 45 -21.60 -3.18 -5.78
CA MET A 45 -21.60 -4.60 -5.38
C MET A 45 -22.20 -4.81 -3.98
N SER A 46 -23.44 -4.34 -3.81
CA SER A 46 -24.17 -4.28 -2.53
C SER A 46 -24.94 -5.55 -2.17
N SER A 47 -25.05 -6.54 -3.06
CA SER A 47 -25.73 -7.80 -2.78
C SER A 47 -25.25 -8.93 -3.69
N PHE A 48 -25.44 -10.19 -3.27
CA PHE A 48 -25.09 -11.36 -4.07
C PHE A 48 -25.79 -11.42 -5.43
N LYS A 49 -27.00 -10.84 -5.56
CA LYS A 49 -27.71 -10.79 -6.84
C LYS A 49 -26.95 -10.01 -7.91
N LYS A 50 -26.10 -9.06 -7.51
CA LYS A 50 -25.26 -8.28 -8.44
C LYS A 50 -24.29 -9.18 -9.20
N PHE A 51 -23.82 -10.26 -8.59
CA PHE A 51 -22.90 -11.21 -9.22
C PHE A 51 -23.51 -11.89 -10.45
N GLU A 52 -24.84 -12.00 -10.53
CA GLU A 52 -25.55 -12.61 -11.66
C GLU A 52 -25.74 -11.63 -12.85
N GLU A 53 -25.46 -10.33 -12.66
CA GLU A 53 -25.59 -9.33 -13.72
C GLU A 53 -24.58 -9.58 -14.83
N THR A 54 -25.04 -9.51 -16.08
CA THR A 54 -24.27 -9.98 -17.26
C THR A 54 -23.54 -8.86 -18.01
N SER A 55 -23.42 -7.69 -17.40
CA SER A 55 -22.79 -6.51 -18.00
C SER A 55 -22.04 -5.74 -16.94
N LEU A 56 -20.93 -5.11 -17.33
CA LEU A 56 -20.23 -4.17 -16.48
C LEU A 56 -21.19 -3.02 -16.08
N PRO A 57 -21.15 -2.52 -14.83
CA PRO A 57 -22.01 -1.41 -14.42
C PRO A 57 -21.67 -0.15 -15.22
N PRO A 58 -22.60 0.82 -15.33
CA PRO A 58 -22.30 2.09 -15.97
C PRO A 58 -21.23 2.85 -15.19
N GLN A 59 -20.51 3.76 -15.86
CA GLN A 59 -19.37 4.48 -15.27
C GLN A 59 -19.75 5.24 -13.99
N GLU A 60 -20.97 5.78 -13.93
CA GLU A 60 -21.48 6.51 -12.77
C GLU A 60 -21.61 5.62 -11.51
N ALA A 61 -21.70 4.30 -11.68
CA ALA A 61 -21.78 3.33 -10.59
C ALA A 61 -20.42 3.02 -9.93
N PHE A 62 -19.31 3.54 -10.47
CA PHE A 62 -17.97 3.42 -9.90
C PHE A 62 -17.59 4.65 -9.04
N TYR A 63 -18.55 5.26 -8.36
CA TYR A 63 -18.29 6.36 -7.44
C TYR A 63 -17.74 5.84 -6.11
N THR A 64 -16.56 6.31 -5.70
CA THR A 64 -15.90 5.87 -4.47
C THR A 64 -16.21 6.84 -3.33
N VAL A 65 -16.87 6.39 -2.26
CA VAL A 65 -17.19 7.24 -1.10
C VAL A 65 -15.93 7.67 -0.35
N LEU A 66 -14.92 6.80 -0.29
CA LEU A 66 -13.66 7.07 0.43
C LEU A 66 -12.89 8.26 -0.16
N GLU A 67 -12.92 8.40 -1.48
CA GLU A 67 -12.21 9.44 -2.23
C GLU A 67 -13.16 10.58 -2.68
N GLU A 68 -14.46 10.43 -2.41
CA GLU A 68 -15.55 11.30 -2.85
C GLU A 68 -15.51 11.66 -4.35
N GLN A 69 -15.00 10.76 -5.20
CA GLN A 69 -14.76 11.02 -6.61
C GLN A 69 -15.34 9.92 -7.53
N HIS A 70 -15.64 10.32 -8.77
CA HIS A 70 -15.97 9.40 -9.84
C HIS A 70 -14.69 8.78 -10.44
N ILE A 71 -14.84 7.57 -10.97
CA ILE A 71 -13.78 6.92 -11.75
C ILE A 71 -13.37 7.77 -12.96
N SER A 72 -12.06 7.74 -13.27
CA SER A 72 -11.53 8.34 -14.50
C SER A 72 -12.02 7.61 -15.76
N ASN A 73 -12.02 8.30 -16.90
CA ASN A 73 -12.37 7.67 -18.18
C ASN A 73 -11.36 6.59 -18.56
N GLU A 74 -10.10 6.79 -18.20
CA GLU A 74 -8.99 5.89 -18.43
C GLU A 74 -9.16 4.58 -17.65
N ASP A 75 -9.58 4.65 -16.39
CA ASP A 75 -9.81 3.48 -15.54
C ASP A 75 -11.08 2.74 -15.94
N TYR A 76 -12.15 3.44 -16.30
CA TYR A 76 -13.36 2.79 -16.81
C TYR A 76 -13.08 2.08 -18.15
N SER A 77 -12.33 2.73 -19.06
CA SER A 77 -11.88 2.11 -20.32
C SER A 77 -11.01 0.87 -20.06
N HIS A 78 -10.21 0.89 -19.00
CA HIS A 78 -9.43 -0.26 -18.59
C HIS A 78 -10.31 -1.41 -18.08
N ALA A 79 -11.33 -1.13 -17.26
CA ALA A 79 -12.28 -2.14 -16.79
C ALA A 79 -13.04 -2.81 -17.95
N MET A 80 -13.49 -2.02 -18.93
CA MET A 80 -14.10 -2.53 -20.17
C MET A 80 -13.14 -3.43 -20.94
N LYS A 81 -11.89 -3.02 -21.09
CA LYS A 81 -10.86 -3.84 -21.77
C LYS A 81 -10.59 -5.16 -21.04
N VAL A 82 -10.57 -5.16 -19.70
CA VAL A 82 -10.43 -6.38 -18.89
C VAL A 82 -11.64 -7.30 -19.12
N TRP A 83 -12.85 -6.75 -19.05
CA TRP A 83 -14.09 -7.49 -19.31
C TRP A 83 -14.08 -8.21 -20.66
N GLU A 84 -13.71 -7.49 -21.72
CA GLU A 84 -13.64 -8.03 -23.08
C GLU A 84 -12.49 -9.04 -23.26
N THR A 85 -11.31 -8.74 -22.72
CA THR A 85 -10.11 -9.58 -22.90
C THR A 85 -10.28 -10.94 -22.24
N PHE A 86 -10.83 -10.96 -21.03
CA PHE A 86 -11.09 -12.18 -20.27
C PHE A 86 -12.43 -12.84 -20.62
N LYS A 87 -13.21 -12.24 -21.53
CA LYS A 87 -14.52 -12.75 -21.99
C LYS A 87 -15.46 -13.03 -20.83
N LEU A 88 -15.53 -12.11 -19.88
CA LEU A 88 -16.32 -12.27 -18.68
C LEU A 88 -17.80 -12.17 -19.02
N HIS A 89 -18.62 -13.02 -18.39
CA HIS A 89 -20.05 -13.11 -18.67
C HIS A 89 -20.89 -12.48 -17.57
N THR A 90 -20.40 -12.48 -16.34
CA THR A 90 -21.11 -12.00 -15.17
C THR A 90 -20.22 -11.11 -14.29
N LEU A 91 -20.83 -10.27 -13.46
CA LEU A 91 -20.07 -9.52 -12.44
C LEU A 91 -19.41 -10.47 -11.42
N GLY A 92 -19.91 -11.69 -11.27
CA GLY A 92 -19.24 -12.74 -10.50
C GLY A 92 -17.91 -13.17 -11.12
N ASP A 93 -17.85 -13.39 -12.43
CA ASP A 93 -16.60 -13.69 -13.12
C ASP A 93 -15.59 -12.53 -12.96
N TYR A 94 -16.08 -11.29 -13.03
CA TYR A 94 -15.27 -10.09 -12.81
C TYR A 94 -14.74 -9.99 -11.38
N HIS A 95 -15.58 -10.30 -10.38
CA HIS A 95 -15.16 -10.37 -8.99
C HIS A 95 -14.10 -11.44 -8.75
N ASP A 96 -14.32 -12.65 -9.26
CA ASP A 96 -13.38 -13.76 -9.11
C ASP A 96 -12.03 -13.42 -9.75
N LEU A 97 -12.04 -12.81 -10.94
CA LEU A 97 -10.82 -12.33 -11.59
C LEU A 97 -10.12 -11.25 -10.75
N TYR A 98 -10.88 -10.27 -10.26
CA TYR A 98 -10.37 -9.18 -9.44
C TYR A 98 -9.68 -9.72 -8.19
N VAL A 99 -10.38 -10.50 -7.36
CA VAL A 99 -9.85 -11.07 -6.11
C VAL A 99 -8.67 -11.99 -6.39
N LYS A 100 -8.76 -12.82 -7.44
CA LYS A 100 -7.67 -13.71 -7.81
C LYS A 100 -6.42 -12.93 -8.22
N SER A 101 -6.57 -11.87 -9.01
CA SER A 101 -5.44 -11.03 -9.41
C SER A 101 -4.76 -10.38 -8.20
N ASP A 102 -5.54 -9.88 -7.24
CA ASP A 102 -5.06 -9.27 -5.99
C ASP A 102 -4.27 -10.28 -5.14
N VAL A 103 -4.79 -11.50 -4.98
CA VAL A 103 -4.12 -12.58 -4.25
C VAL A 103 -2.81 -12.98 -4.92
N LEU A 104 -2.79 -13.07 -6.26
CA LEU A 104 -1.57 -13.42 -6.99
C LEU A 104 -0.51 -12.31 -6.94
N LEU A 105 -0.91 -11.04 -7.01
CA LEU A 105 -0.02 -9.89 -6.79
C LEU A 105 0.61 -9.94 -5.38
N LEU A 106 -0.21 -10.19 -4.36
CA LEU A 106 0.29 -10.30 -3.00
C LEU A 106 1.23 -11.50 -2.81
N ALA A 107 0.92 -12.64 -3.44
CA ALA A 107 1.79 -13.81 -3.43
C ALA A 107 3.16 -13.51 -4.07
N ASP A 108 3.19 -12.80 -5.21
CA ASP A 108 4.44 -12.36 -5.87
C ASP A 108 5.31 -11.53 -4.91
N VAL A 109 4.72 -10.53 -4.24
CA VAL A 109 5.42 -9.67 -3.29
C VAL A 109 5.92 -10.48 -2.09
N PHE A 110 5.09 -11.38 -1.55
CA PHE A 110 5.43 -12.17 -0.37
C PHE A 110 6.51 -13.21 -0.64
N GLU A 111 6.49 -13.88 -1.80
CA GLU A 111 7.56 -14.82 -2.19
C GLU A 111 8.90 -14.10 -2.35
N ASN A 112 8.91 -12.90 -2.95
CA ASN A 112 10.11 -12.09 -3.05
C ASN A 112 10.62 -11.65 -1.67
N PHE A 113 9.72 -11.21 -0.78
CA PHE A 113 10.06 -10.86 0.59
C PHE A 113 10.64 -12.06 1.36
N ARG A 114 10.05 -13.25 1.22
CA ARG A 114 10.54 -14.50 1.81
C ARG A 114 11.94 -14.84 1.32
N ASN A 115 12.20 -14.75 0.02
CA ASN A 115 13.52 -14.96 -0.57
C ASN A 115 14.55 -13.96 -0.01
N LEU A 116 14.17 -12.70 0.14
CA LEU A 116 15.03 -11.66 0.71
C LEU A 116 15.34 -11.91 2.19
N CYS A 117 14.36 -12.31 2.98
CA CYS A 117 14.54 -12.68 4.38
C CYS A 117 15.45 -13.90 4.53
N MET A 118 15.23 -14.94 3.72
CA MET A 118 16.08 -16.13 3.70
C MET A 118 17.52 -15.79 3.30
N LYS A 119 17.71 -14.93 2.29
CA LYS A 119 19.04 -14.53 1.83
C LYS A 119 19.81 -13.69 2.87
N ASN A 120 19.15 -12.75 3.53
CA ASN A 120 19.84 -11.76 4.39
C ASN A 120 19.93 -12.20 5.85
N TYR A 121 18.93 -12.96 6.33
CA TYR A 121 18.81 -13.32 7.75
C TYR A 121 18.81 -14.83 7.97
N GLU A 122 18.76 -15.64 6.90
CA GLU A 122 18.59 -17.10 6.95
C GLU A 122 17.41 -17.48 7.87
N MET A 123 16.32 -16.74 7.69
CA MET A 123 15.07 -16.89 8.41
C MET A 123 13.91 -16.82 7.44
N ASP A 124 12.92 -17.67 7.66
CA ASP A 124 11.70 -17.68 6.90
C ASP A 124 10.66 -16.78 7.57
N CYS A 125 10.26 -15.73 6.86
CA CYS A 125 9.28 -14.77 7.36
C CYS A 125 7.87 -15.38 7.53
N SER A 126 7.60 -16.58 7.00
CA SER A 126 6.33 -17.28 7.22
C SER A 126 6.18 -17.86 8.63
N HIS A 127 7.26 -17.88 9.42
CA HIS A 127 7.25 -18.32 10.83
C HIS A 127 7.03 -17.18 11.83
N VAL A 128 6.80 -15.96 11.35
CA VAL A 128 6.55 -14.79 12.20
C VAL A 128 5.28 -14.09 11.77
N MET A 129 4.59 -13.48 12.74
CA MET A 129 3.29 -12.84 12.51
C MET A 129 3.39 -11.45 11.89
N THR A 130 4.49 -10.73 12.14
CA THR A 130 4.63 -9.32 11.75
C THR A 130 6.07 -8.97 11.34
N SER A 131 6.23 -7.96 10.48
CA SER A 131 7.53 -7.47 10.05
C SER A 131 8.41 -6.94 11.20
N PRO A 132 7.88 -6.21 12.21
CA PRO A 132 8.67 -5.88 13.40
C PRO A 132 9.10 -7.11 14.20
N GLY A 133 8.26 -8.16 14.27
CA GLY A 133 8.62 -9.44 14.87
C GLY A 133 9.77 -10.12 14.14
N GLN A 134 9.74 -10.12 12.79
CA GLN A 134 10.85 -10.58 11.95
C GLN A 134 12.13 -9.81 12.25
N ALA A 135 12.04 -8.47 12.26
CA ALA A 135 13.19 -7.60 12.50
C ALA A 135 13.80 -7.81 13.89
N TRP A 136 12.95 -8.02 14.90
CA TRP A 136 13.38 -8.34 16.25
C TRP A 136 14.10 -9.68 16.32
N GLN A 137 13.54 -10.74 15.73
CA GLN A 137 14.19 -12.06 15.70
C GLN A 137 15.51 -12.02 14.94
N ALA A 138 15.56 -11.32 13.80
CA ALA A 138 16.78 -11.12 13.03
C ALA A 138 17.84 -10.39 13.87
N CYS A 139 17.46 -9.31 14.56
CA CYS A 139 18.33 -8.58 15.49
C CYS A 139 18.92 -9.50 16.55
N LEU A 140 18.07 -10.28 17.24
CA LEU A 140 18.52 -11.23 18.27
C LEU A 140 19.50 -12.28 17.72
N LYS A 141 19.24 -12.84 16.53
CA LYS A 141 20.15 -13.77 15.87
C LYS A 141 21.49 -13.12 15.52
N MET A 142 21.50 -11.86 15.12
CA MET A 142 22.71 -11.11 14.76
C MET A 142 23.56 -10.78 15.99
N ILE A 143 22.95 -10.27 17.07
CA ILE A 143 23.67 -9.87 18.29
C ILE A 143 24.06 -11.07 19.16
N LYS A 144 23.38 -12.21 19.02
CA LYS A 144 23.63 -13.46 19.79
C LYS A 144 23.53 -13.27 21.31
N ILE A 145 22.71 -12.34 21.75
CA ILE A 145 22.47 -12.05 23.17
C ILE A 145 21.16 -12.71 23.59
N GLN A 146 21.17 -13.33 24.76
CA GLN A 146 19.96 -13.78 25.44
C GLN A 146 19.42 -12.62 26.29
N LEU A 147 18.23 -12.13 25.96
CA LEU A 147 17.58 -11.09 26.75
C LEU A 147 16.92 -11.70 27.98
N GLU A 148 17.03 -10.99 29.10
CA GLU A 148 16.31 -11.32 30.33
C GLU A 148 14.86 -10.86 30.24
N LEU A 149 13.96 -11.65 30.83
CA LEU A 149 12.55 -11.28 30.94
C LEU A 149 12.38 -10.20 32.00
N LEU A 150 11.47 -9.25 31.74
CA LEU A 150 11.07 -8.28 32.76
C LEU A 150 10.27 -9.03 33.84
N THR A 151 10.83 -9.13 35.05
CA THR A 151 10.21 -9.85 36.17
C THR A 151 9.46 -8.94 37.15
N ASP A 152 9.69 -7.63 37.07
CA ASP A 152 9.13 -6.62 37.96
C ASP A 152 8.40 -5.52 37.16
N PRO A 153 7.12 -5.20 37.48
CA PRO A 153 6.39 -4.08 36.88
C PRO A 153 7.16 -2.75 36.88
N TYR A 154 8.02 -2.48 37.87
CA TYR A 154 8.79 -1.24 37.89
C TYR A 154 9.83 -1.15 36.77
N MET A 155 10.36 -2.28 36.28
CA MET A 155 11.26 -2.30 35.13
C MET A 155 10.54 -1.88 33.85
N HIS A 156 9.31 -2.37 33.66
CA HIS A 156 8.46 -1.96 32.55
C HIS A 156 8.15 -0.46 32.62
N LEU A 157 7.71 0.03 33.78
CA LEU A 157 7.39 1.45 33.98
C LEU A 157 8.62 2.35 33.77
N PHE A 158 9.81 1.90 34.13
CA PHE A 158 11.05 2.63 33.87
C PHE A 158 11.31 2.79 32.37
N ILE A 159 11.19 1.71 31.60
CA ILE A 159 11.36 1.72 30.14
C ILE A 159 10.28 2.60 29.49
N GLU A 160 9.02 2.38 29.85
CA GLU A 160 7.87 3.12 29.30
C GLU A 160 8.01 4.62 29.50
N ARG A 161 8.41 5.07 30.69
CA ARG A 161 8.68 6.49 30.99
C ARG A 161 9.81 7.08 30.16
N GLY A 162 10.72 6.25 29.66
CA GLY A 162 11.83 6.65 28.79
C GLY A 162 11.48 6.70 27.30
N ILE A 163 10.38 6.08 26.86
CA ILE A 163 10.00 6.05 25.45
C ILE A 163 9.65 7.47 24.97
N ARG A 164 10.26 7.90 23.87
CA ARG A 164 9.95 9.14 23.16
C ARG A 164 9.72 8.80 21.69
N GLY A 165 8.74 9.45 21.07
CA GLY A 165 8.54 9.37 19.63
C GLY A 165 9.58 10.19 18.86
N GLY A 166 9.43 10.25 17.54
CA GLY A 166 10.22 11.15 16.71
C GLY A 166 9.94 12.62 17.04
N ILE A 167 10.96 13.47 16.91
CA ILE A 167 10.78 14.92 17.06
C ILE A 167 9.99 15.42 15.85
N SER A 168 8.80 15.95 16.09
CA SER A 168 8.03 16.69 15.10
C SER A 168 8.06 18.18 15.46
N MET A 169 8.62 19.00 14.57
CA MET A 169 8.75 20.43 14.78
C MET A 169 8.24 21.17 13.55
N ILE A 170 7.28 22.08 13.77
CA ILE A 170 6.93 23.11 12.79
C ILE A 170 7.79 24.33 13.11
N SER A 171 8.85 24.52 12.33
CA SER A 171 9.70 25.70 12.45
C SER A 171 9.07 26.85 11.68
N HIS A 172 8.88 27.99 12.35
CA HIS A 172 8.60 29.24 11.64
C HIS A 172 9.92 29.76 11.08
N ARG A 173 9.98 29.97 9.75
CA ARG A 173 11.04 30.80 9.20
C ARG A 173 10.89 32.20 9.79
N TRP A 174 11.97 32.71 10.37
CA TRP A 174 12.02 34.10 10.78
C TRP A 174 11.84 34.98 9.54
N ALA A 175 10.77 35.77 9.54
CA ALA A 175 10.48 36.76 8.52
C ALA A 175 10.07 38.04 9.24
N GLU A 176 10.87 39.08 9.08
CA GLU A 176 10.58 40.42 9.59
C GLU A 176 10.35 41.34 8.40
N ALA A 177 9.17 41.98 8.34
CA ALA A 177 8.85 42.94 7.30
C ALA A 177 9.34 44.34 7.71
N ASN A 178 10.11 44.99 6.86
CA ASN A 178 10.55 46.37 7.05
C ASN A 178 9.41 47.36 6.74
N ASN A 179 8.41 47.38 7.60
CA ASN A 179 7.19 48.14 7.39
C ASN A 179 7.27 49.52 8.08
N LYS A 180 7.03 50.61 7.33
CA LYS A 180 7.03 52.00 7.82
C LYS A 180 6.09 52.31 8.99
N TYR A 181 5.13 51.43 9.25
CA TYR A 181 4.20 51.53 10.38
C TYR A 181 4.70 50.82 11.64
N LEU A 182 5.85 50.15 11.60
CA LEU A 182 6.46 49.45 12.73
C LEU A 182 7.62 50.25 13.35
N PRO A 183 7.90 50.09 14.66
CA PRO A 183 8.91 50.89 15.36
C PRO A 183 10.35 50.70 14.86
N HIS A 184 10.65 49.58 14.21
CA HIS A 184 11.99 49.20 13.76
C HIS A 184 12.21 49.42 12.26
N TYR A 185 11.40 50.29 11.64
CA TYR A 185 11.54 50.63 10.23
C TYR A 185 12.90 51.27 9.91
N ASP A 186 13.56 50.76 8.87
CA ASP A 186 14.82 51.27 8.36
C ASP A 186 14.62 51.73 6.90
N PRO A 187 14.61 53.05 6.61
CA PRO A 187 14.41 53.56 5.26
C PRO A 187 15.57 53.23 4.30
N SER A 188 16.71 52.74 4.80
CA SER A 188 17.85 52.32 3.97
C SER A 188 17.74 50.87 3.47
N LYS A 189 16.77 50.10 3.97
CA LYS A 189 16.49 48.72 3.56
C LYS A 189 15.17 48.64 2.80
N PRO A 190 15.02 47.70 1.86
CA PRO A 190 13.74 47.44 1.20
C PRO A 190 12.65 47.04 2.21
#